data_AF-A0A932XN88-F1
#
_entry.id   AF-A0A932XN88-F1
#
_cell.length_a   1.000
_cell.length_b   1.000
_cell.length_c   1.000
_cell.angle_alpha   90.00
_cell.angle_beta   90.00
_cell.angle_gamma   90.00
#
_symmetry.space_group_name_H-M   'P 1'
#
loop_
_entity.id
_entity.type
_entity.pdbx_description
1 polymer ?
#
loop_
_entity_poly.entity_id
_entity_poly.type
_entity_poly.pdbx_seq_one_letter_code
_entity_poly.pdbx_strand_id
1 'polypeptide(L)' 'MSHHTRTPREVFDHHLKAINDGNLDEIAADYTEKAFLIIPPDTILRGREAIKGLFQQALTEALPGGKFTAKTIIVEG' A
#
# COMPACT_ATOMS: atom_id res chain seq x y z
N MET A 1 7.31 27.52 3.48
CA MET A 1 6.41 26.38 3.24
C MET A 1 6.71 25.35 4.32
N SER A 2 5.88 25.22 5.35
CA SER A 2 6.02 24.12 6.32
C SER A 2 5.62 22.82 5.61
N HIS A 3 6.55 21.88 5.47
CA HIS A 3 6.24 20.55 4.97
C HIS A 3 5.53 19.78 6.10
N HIS A 4 4.21 19.58 5.98
CA HIS A 4 3.47 18.76 6.93
C HIS A 4 3.72 17.29 6.59
N THR A 5 4.48 16.59 7.43
CA THR A 5 4.64 15.14 7.29
C THR A 5 3.30 14.46 7.59
N ARG A 6 2.83 13.59 6.70
CA ARG A 6 1.61 12.79 6.91
C ARG A 6 1.79 11.89 8.15
N THR A 7 0.78 11.85 8.99
CA THR A 7 0.66 10.91 10.12
C THR A 7 0.52 9.47 9.60
N PRO A 8 0.81 8.43 10.40
CA PRO A 8 0.58 7.04 10.00
C PRO A 8 -0.87 6.76 9.59
N ARG A 9 -1.83 7.43 10.25
CA ARG A 9 -3.25 7.32 9.90
C ARG A 9 -3.55 7.87 8.51
N GLU A 10 -3.02 9.05 8.20
CA GLU A 10 -3.21 9.68 6.88
C GLU A 10 -2.57 8.85 5.75
N VAL A 11 -1.40 8.25 6.01
CA VAL A 11 -0.76 7.34 5.04
C VAL A 11 -1.62 6.09 4.83
N PHE A 12 -2.16 5.48 5.90
CA PHE A 12 -3.01 4.30 5.76
C PHE A 12 -4.32 4.59 5.01
N ASP A 13 -5.00 5.69 5.36
CA ASP A 13 -6.27 6.07 4.73
C ASP A 13 -6.08 6.37 3.23
N HIS A 14 -4.97 7.05 2.88
CA HIS A 14 -4.55 7.25 1.50
C HIS A 14 -4.34 5.92 0.76
N HIS A 15 -3.58 5.02 1.36
CA HIS A 15 -3.24 3.73 0.76
C HIS A 15 -4.47 2.87 0.48
N LEU A 16 -5.39 2.75 1.45
CA LEU A 16 -6.62 1.98 1.31
C LEU A 16 -7.51 2.55 0.19
N LYS A 17 -7.58 3.87 0.07
CA LYS A 17 -8.29 4.52 -1.03
C LYS A 17 -7.65 4.18 -2.38
N ALA A 18 -6.33 4.29 -2.50
CA ALA A 18 -5.61 4.00 -3.73
C ALA A 18 -5.81 2.53 -4.18
N ILE A 19 -5.80 1.58 -3.25
CA ILE A 19 -6.14 0.17 -3.51
C ILE A 19 -7.54 0.04 -4.09
N ASN A 20 -8.54 0.65 -3.45
CA ASN A 20 -9.93 0.56 -3.89
C ASN A 20 -10.16 1.23 -5.26
N ASP A 21 -9.41 2.27 -5.59
CA ASP A 21 -9.47 2.95 -6.88
C ASP A 21 -8.65 2.25 -7.97
N GLY A 22 -7.83 1.25 -7.60
CA GLY A 22 -6.91 0.58 -8.51
C GLY A 22 -5.76 1.48 -8.99
N ASN A 23 -5.43 2.53 -8.24
CA ASN A 23 -4.40 3.50 -8.63
C ASN A 23 -3.02 3.05 -8.13
N LEU A 24 -2.27 2.38 -9.00
CA LEU A 24 -0.97 1.80 -8.66
C LEU A 24 0.11 2.82 -8.36
N ASP A 25 0.06 4.00 -8.96
CA ASP A 25 1.04 5.05 -8.70
C ASP A 25 0.86 5.60 -7.27
N GLU A 26 -0.38 5.81 -6.85
CA GLU A 26 -0.69 6.29 -5.50
C GLU A 26 -0.45 5.20 -4.43
N ILE A 27 -0.71 3.93 -4.74
CA ILE A 27 -0.29 2.81 -3.87
C ILE A 27 1.24 2.86 -3.67
N ALA A 28 2.00 3.04 -4.74
CA ALA A 28 3.46 3.05 -4.72
C ALA A 28 4.03 4.28 -3.99
N ALA A 29 3.31 5.41 -4.00
CA ALA A 29 3.72 6.67 -3.36
C ALA A 29 3.91 6.56 -1.84
N ASP A 30 3.25 5.60 -1.19
CA ASP A 30 3.38 5.36 0.26
C ASP A 30 4.60 4.49 0.63
N TYR A 31 5.35 4.01 -0.36
CA TYR A 31 6.58 3.26 -0.16
C TYR A 31 7.82 4.07 -0.55
N THR A 32 8.93 3.85 0.15
CA THR A 32 10.25 4.34 -0.26
C THR A 32 10.96 3.31 -1.14
N GLU A 33 12.03 3.71 -1.83
CA GLU A 33 12.89 2.80 -2.59
C GLU A 33 13.56 1.71 -1.73
N LYS A 34 13.59 1.91 -0.41
CA LYS A 34 14.17 0.97 0.56
C LYS A 34 13.11 0.20 1.35
N ALA A 35 11.83 0.32 0.97
CA ALA A 35 10.75 -0.38 1.65
C ALA A 35 10.87 -1.90 1.47
N PHE A 36 10.36 -2.64 2.45
CA PHE A 36 10.23 -4.09 2.39
C PHE A 36 8.77 -4.45 2.62
N LEU A 37 8.20 -5.28 1.75
CA LEU A 37 6.93 -5.94 2.01
C LEU A 37 7.20 -7.41 2.31
N ILE A 38 6.77 -7.83 3.51
CA ILE A 38 6.99 -9.17 4.02
C ILE A 38 5.65 -9.90 3.95
N ILE A 39 5.61 -10.99 3.19
CA ILE A 39 4.47 -11.88 3.08
C ILE A 39 4.93 -13.23 3.63
N PRO A 40 4.56 -13.57 4.88
CA PRO A 40 4.94 -14.83 5.50
C PRO A 40 4.42 -16.04 4.70
N PRO A 41 5.13 -17.18 4.73
CA PRO A 41 6.37 -17.41 5.48
C PRO A 41 7.64 -16.89 4.80
N ASP A 42 7.71 -16.91 3.47
CA ASP A 42 9.02 -16.89 2.77
C ASP A 42 9.21 -15.74 1.78
N THR A 43 8.20 -14.89 1.57
CA THR A 43 8.26 -13.87 0.52
C THR A 43 8.65 -12.50 1.11
N ILE A 44 9.73 -11.93 0.59
CA ILE A 44 10.18 -10.57 0.89
C ILE A 44 10.36 -9.82 -0.43
N LEU A 45 9.54 -8.81 -0.66
CA LEU A 45 9.69 -7.88 -1.79
C LEU A 45 10.47 -6.65 -1.33
N ARG A 46 11.43 -6.22 -2.16
CA ARG A 46 12.34 -5.12 -1.85
C ARG A 46 12.13 -3.97 -2.82
N GLY A 47 11.90 -2.79 -2.25
CA GLY A 47 11.73 -1.54 -2.99
C GLY A 47 10.33 -1.34 -3.55
N ARG A 48 10.04 -0.08 -3.87
CA ARG A 48 8.73 0.40 -4.33
C ARG A 48 8.21 -0.36 -5.54
N GLU A 49 9.05 -0.54 -6.56
CA GLU A 49 8.61 -1.16 -7.83
C GLU A 49 8.21 -2.63 -7.67
N ALA A 50 8.95 -3.40 -6.86
CA ALA A 50 8.58 -4.80 -6.58
C ALA A 50 7.23 -4.88 -5.86
N ILE A 51 6.98 -3.96 -4.91
CA ILE A 51 5.71 -3.88 -4.17
C ILE A 51 4.57 -3.46 -5.10
N LYS A 52 4.79 -2.47 -5.98
CA LYS A 52 3.82 -2.05 -6.99
C LYS A 52 3.42 -3.20 -7.92
N GLY A 53 4.38 -4.02 -8.34
CA GLY A 53 4.14 -5.20 -9.16
C GLY A 53 3.22 -6.22 -8.48
N LEU A 54 3.36 -6.43 -7.17
CA LEU A 54 2.45 -7.29 -6.42
C LEU A 54 1.02 -6.75 -6.42
N PHE A 55 0.83 -5.46 -6.15
CA PHE A 55 -0.51 -4.87 -6.15
C PHE A 55 -1.13 -4.86 -7.55
N GLN A 56 -0.33 -4.64 -8.60
CA GLN A 56 -0.76 -4.78 -9.98
C GLN A 56 -1.34 -6.18 -10.22
N GLN A 57 -0.57 -7.23 -9.89
CA GLN A 57 -1.01 -8.61 -10.05
C GLN A 57 -2.27 -8.91 -9.21
N ALA A 58 -2.29 -8.47 -7.95
CA ALA A 58 -3.42 -8.70 -7.05
C ALA A 58 -4.72 -8.08 -7.60
N LEU A 59 -4.65 -6.87 -8.14
CA LEU A 59 -5.81 -6.12 -8.60
C LEU A 59 -6.29 -6.54 -10.01
N THR A 60 -5.42 -7.09 -10.85
CA THR A 60 -5.84 -7.54 -12.20
C THR A 60 -6.11 -9.03 -12.31
N GLU A 61 -5.43 -9.87 -11.53
CA GLU A 61 -5.50 -11.32 -11.68
C GLU A 61 -6.21 -11.98 -10.50
N ALA A 62 -5.75 -11.70 -9.27
CA ALA A 62 -6.23 -12.44 -8.10
C ALA A 62 -7.60 -11.99 -7.61
N LEU A 63 -7.84 -10.67 -7.58
CA LEU A 63 -9.04 -10.05 -7.02
C LEU A 63 -9.56 -8.92 -7.94
N PRO A 64 -9.90 -9.22 -9.20
CA PRO A 64 -10.40 -8.21 -10.12
C PRO A 64 -11.68 -7.55 -9.60
N GLY A 65 -11.65 -6.22 -9.47
CA GLY A 65 -12.77 -5.43 -8.95
C GLY A 65 -13.01 -5.54 -7.43
N GLY A 66 -12.07 -6.15 -6.68
CA GLY A 66 -12.14 -6.25 -5.23
C GLY A 66 -12.28 -4.89 -4.55
N LYS A 67 -13.07 -4.86 -3.47
CA LYS A 67 -13.22 -3.69 -2.60
C LYS A 67 -12.89 -4.06 -1.17
N PHE A 68 -12.10 -3.22 -0.54
CA PHE A 68 -11.55 -3.43 0.80
C PHE A 68 -12.10 -2.39 1.75
N THR A 69 -12.59 -2.86 2.89
CA THR A 69 -12.99 -2.01 4.03
C THR A 69 -12.20 -2.45 5.24
N ALA A 70 -11.45 -1.53 5.85
CA ALA A 70 -10.77 -1.80 7.10
C ALA A 70 -11.79 -1.88 8.24
N LYS A 71 -11.95 -3.07 8.84
CA LYS A 71 -12.85 -3.28 9.99
C LYS A 71 -12.24 -2.79 11.30
N THR A 72 -10.93 -2.91 11.43
CA THR A 72 -10.16 -2.52 12.61
C THR A 72 -8.91 -1.82 12.13
N ILE A 73 -8.59 -0.67 12.74
CA ILE A 73 -7.36 0.06 12.50
C ILE A 73 -6.77 0.40 13.85
N ILE A 74 -5.53 -0.03 14.08
CA ILE A 74 -4.76 0.25 15.29
C ILE A 74 -3.57 1.09 14.84
N VAL A 75 -3.40 2.26 15.44
CA VAL A 75 -2.28 3.16 15.17
C VAL A 75 -1.59 3.43 16.50
N GLU A 76 -0.32 3.06 16.57
CA GLU A 76 0.55 3.28 17.71
C GLU A 76 1.76 4.10 17.24
N GLY A 77 2.29 4.96 18.12
CA GLY A 77 3.39 5.87 17.84
C GLY A 77 4.18 6.16 19.10
#